data_AF-A0A846NAY9-F1
#
_entry.id   AF-A0A846NAY9-F1
#
_cell.length_a   1.000
_cell.length_b   1.000
_cell.length_c   1.000
_cell.angle_alpha   90.00
_cell.angle_beta   90.00
_cell.angle_gamma   90.00
#
_symmetry.space_group_name_H-M   'P 1'
#
loop_
_entity.id
_entity.type
_entity.pdbx_description
1 polymer ?
#
loop_
_entity_poly.entity_id
_entity_poly.type
_entity_poly.pdbx_seq_one_letter_code
_entity_poly.pdbx_strand_id
1 'polypeptide(L)'
;MKIKVLPLASESFGVRSMCTYVETPDIKILLDAGVSLGPNRYGFPPHPREYKALKERRNLILKIAEKADIVTISHYHFDHHTPSYTDWASHWSSAKIAKKT
;
A
#
# COMPACT_ATOMS: atom_id res chain seq x y z
N MET A 1 -4.25 -4.22 -27.93
CA MET A 1 -4.75 -4.19 -26.54
C MET A 1 -3.69 -3.55 -25.66
N LYS A 2 -4.04 -2.55 -24.84
CA LYS A 2 -3.06 -1.87 -23.97
C LYS A 2 -3.34 -2.24 -22.52
N ILE A 3 -2.37 -2.86 -21.87
CA ILE A 3 -2.38 -3.12 -20.42
C ILE A 3 -1.48 -2.06 -19.78
N LYS A 4 -1.97 -1.41 -18.73
CA LYS A 4 -1.17 -0.50 -17.90
C LYS A 4 -0.83 -1.19 -16.59
N VAL A 5 0.46 -1.23 -16.27
CA VAL A 5 0.96 -1.74 -14.99
C VAL A 5 1.68 -0.61 -14.29
N LEU A 6 1.27 -0.31 -13.07
CA LEU A 6 1.82 0.80 -12.28
C LEU A 6 2.07 0.35 -10.84
N PRO A 7 3.34 0.12 -10.45
CA PRO A 7 3.71 -0.04 -9.06
C PRO A 7 3.36 1.24 -8.28
N LEU A 8 2.51 1.12 -7.26
CA LEU A 8 2.13 2.24 -6.40
C LEU A 8 3.04 2.36 -5.18
N ALA A 9 3.43 1.22 -4.61
CA ALA A 9 4.32 1.15 -3.46
C ALA A 9 5.11 -0.17 -3.47
N SER A 10 6.39 -0.09 -3.12
CA SER A 10 7.37 -1.16 -3.06
C SER A 10 8.60 -0.67 -2.30
N GLU A 11 9.53 -1.59 -2.00
CA GLU A 11 10.77 -1.28 -1.27
C GLU A 11 11.52 -0.08 -1.87
N SER A 12 11.60 0.00 -3.20
CA SER A 12 12.26 1.10 -3.91
C SER A 12 11.60 2.48 -3.74
N PHE A 13 10.38 2.54 -3.21
CA PHE A 13 9.70 3.79 -2.85
C PHE A 13 9.88 4.18 -1.37
N GLY A 14 10.75 3.48 -0.62
CA GLY A 14 11.04 3.76 0.78
C GLY A 14 10.02 3.22 1.77
N VAL A 15 9.29 2.16 1.38
CA VAL A 15 8.29 1.46 2.19
C VAL A 15 8.28 -0.03 1.84
N ARG A 16 7.83 -0.90 2.75
CA ARG A 16 7.53 -2.29 2.43
C ARG A 16 6.14 -2.40 1.82
N SER A 17 6.03 -2.98 0.63
CA SER A 17 4.77 -3.14 -0.10
C SER A 17 4.96 -3.98 -1.36
N MET A 18 3.88 -4.54 -1.89
CA MET A 18 3.78 -5.07 -3.26
C MET A 18 2.64 -4.42 -4.08
N CYS A 19 2.09 -3.31 -3.56
CA CYS A 19 0.93 -2.65 -4.13
C CYS A 19 1.12 -2.23 -5.58
N THR A 20 0.39 -2.89 -6.48
CA THR A 20 0.49 -2.68 -7.93
C THR A 20 -0.88 -2.52 -8.54
N TYR A 21 -1.06 -1.45 -9.31
CA TYR A 21 -2.26 -1.22 -10.08
C TYR A 21 -2.10 -1.78 -11.49
N VAL A 22 -3.09 -2.58 -11.91
CA VAL A 22 -3.17 -3.15 -13.26
C VAL A 22 -4.49 -2.71 -13.87
N GLU A 23 -4.42 -2.11 -15.05
CA GLU A 23 -5.59 -1.68 -15.81
C GLU A 23 -5.57 -2.31 -17.19
N THR A 24 -6.66 -3.00 -17.48
CA THR A 24 -6.98 -3.58 -18.79
C THR A 24 -8.12 -2.76 -19.42
N PRO A 25 -8.51 -3.02 -20.68
CA PRO A 25 -9.68 -2.35 -21.27
C PRO A 25 -10.99 -2.58 -20.48
N ASP A 26 -11.10 -3.71 -19.79
CA ASP A 26 -12.37 -4.16 -19.20
C ASP A 26 -12.38 -4.09 -17.66
N ILE A 27 -11.21 -4.14 -17.03
CA ILE A 27 -11.11 -4.22 -15.56
C ILE A 27 -9.86 -3.54 -14.99
N LYS A 28 -10.03 -2.93 -13.81
CA LYS A 28 -8.98 -2.32 -13.00
C LYS A 28 -8.79 -3.09 -11.70
N ILE A 29 -7.56 -3.57 -11.49
CA ILE A 29 -7.20 -4.43 -10.38
C ILE A 29 -6.14 -3.72 -9.53
N LEU A 30 -6.36 -3.68 -8.22
CA LEU A 30 -5.38 -3.26 -7.24
C LEU A 30 -4.86 -4.50 -6.52
N LEU A 31 -3.61 -4.85 -6.81
CA LEU A 31 -2.92 -5.97 -6.17
C LEU A 31 -2.33 -5.50 -4.84
N ASP A 32 -2.63 -6.20 -3.74
CA ASP A 32 -2.03 -6.03 -2.42
C ASP A 32 -2.00 -4.58 -1.91
N ALA A 33 -3.17 -4.05 -1.53
CA ALA A 33 -3.37 -2.67 -1.05
C ALA A 33 -2.76 -2.36 0.35
N GLY A 34 -1.69 -3.06 0.72
CA GLY A 34 -0.91 -2.84 1.94
C GLY A 34 0.27 -1.89 1.72
N VAL A 35 0.72 -1.29 2.83
CA VAL A 35 1.99 -0.55 2.89
C VAL A 35 2.42 -0.48 4.34
N SER A 36 3.71 -0.71 4.60
CA SER A 36 4.28 -0.72 5.94
C SER A 36 5.71 -0.18 5.98
N LEU A 37 6.20 0.14 7.18
CA LEU A 37 7.63 0.36 7.45
C LEU A 37 8.25 -0.86 8.15
N GLY A 38 9.54 -1.05 7.96
CA GLY A 38 10.32 -1.96 8.80
C GLY A 38 10.65 -1.25 10.12
N PRO A 39 10.17 -1.72 11.29
CA PRO A 39 10.34 -0.99 12.56
C PRO A 39 11.81 -0.87 13.00
N ASN A 40 12.66 -1.78 12.54
CA ASN A 40 14.09 -1.76 12.77
C ASN A 40 14.79 -2.23 11.49
N ARG A 41 15.73 -1.43 10.98
CA ARG A 41 16.59 -1.76 9.85
C ARG A 41 18.03 -1.48 10.24
N TYR A 42 18.83 -2.54 10.33
CA TYR A 42 20.23 -2.47 10.78
C TYR A 42 20.44 -1.82 12.15
N GLY A 43 19.49 -2.01 13.08
CA GLY A 43 19.53 -1.41 14.41
C GLY A 43 18.94 -0.01 14.50
N PHE A 44 18.52 0.59 13.37
CA PHE A 44 17.98 1.94 13.33
C PHE A 44 16.45 1.94 13.16
N PRO A 45 15.74 2.90 13.78
CA PRO A 45 14.33 3.13 13.48
C PRO A 45 14.17 3.68 12.05
N PRO A 46 12.94 3.69 11.50
CA PRO A 46 12.69 4.29 10.20
C PRO A 46 13.14 5.76 10.16
N HIS A 47 13.75 6.16 9.05
CA HIS A 47 14.15 7.53 8.82
C HIS A 47 12.90 8.43 8.62
N PRO A 48 12.91 9.72 9.01
CA PRO A 48 11.78 10.64 8.80
C PRO A 48 11.23 10.68 7.36
N ARG A 49 12.09 10.46 6.35
CA ARG A 49 11.68 10.37 4.94
C ARG A 49 10.84 9.12 4.64
N GLU A 50 11.06 8.01 5.33
CA GLU A 50 10.26 6.78 5.18
C GLU A 50 8.85 6.99 5.74
N TYR A 51 8.68 7.69 6.87
CA TYR A 51 7.35 8.07 7.37
C TYR A 51 6.60 8.98 6.39
N LYS A 52 7.30 9.91 5.74
CA LYS A 52 6.71 10.73 4.67
C LYS A 52 6.27 9.85 3.48
N ALA A 53 7.13 8.93 3.05
CA ALA A 53 6.83 7.99 1.98
C ALA A 53 5.62 7.10 2.33
N LEU A 54 5.57 6.55 3.55
CA LEU A 54 4.44 5.75 4.06
C LEU A 54 3.11 6.48 3.89
N LYS A 55 3.01 7.73 4.39
CA LYS A 55 1.79 8.54 4.27
C LYS A 55 1.44 8.85 2.82
N GLU A 56 2.43 9.22 2.00
CA GLU A 56 2.21 9.53 0.58
C GLU A 56 1.74 8.30 -0.21
N ARG A 57 2.38 7.15 0.00
CA ARG A 57 1.99 5.87 -0.61
C ARG A 57 0.61 5.44 -0.17
N ARG A 58 0.30 5.50 1.13
CA ARG A 58 -1.04 5.20 1.64
C ARG A 58 -2.13 6.05 0.98
N ASN A 59 -1.89 7.36 0.86
CA ASN A 59 -2.84 8.26 0.20
C ASN A 59 -3.01 7.94 -1.30
N LEU A 60 -1.93 7.58 -1.99
CA LEU A 60 -2.00 7.14 -3.38
C LEU A 60 -2.79 5.85 -3.52
N ILE A 61 -2.53 4.85 -2.68
CA ILE A 61 -3.25 3.58 -2.66
C ILE A 61 -4.75 3.83 -2.45
N LEU A 62 -5.14 4.64 -1.46
CA LEU A 62 -6.54 4.99 -1.21
C LEU A 62 -7.21 5.63 -2.44
N LYS A 63 -6.53 6.56 -3.11
CA LYS A 63 -7.04 7.23 -4.31
C LYS A 63 -7.22 6.25 -5.49
N ILE A 64 -6.38 5.23 -5.58
CA ILE A 64 -6.48 4.21 -6.62
C ILE A 64 -7.52 3.14 -6.26
N ALA A 65 -7.61 2.75 -4.98
CA ALA A 65 -8.60 1.80 -4.48
C ALA A 65 -10.03 2.29 -4.74
N GLU A 66 -10.29 3.60 -4.59
CA GLU A 66 -11.59 4.22 -4.93
C GLU A 66 -11.97 4.09 -6.42
N LYS A 67 -11.03 3.72 -7.29
CA LYS A 67 -11.23 3.56 -8.74
C LYS A 67 -11.05 2.13 -9.23
N ALA A 68 -10.61 1.22 -8.36
CA ALA A 68 -10.37 -0.16 -8.70
C ALA A 68 -11.69 -0.94 -8.63
N ASP A 69 -11.88 -1.88 -9.55
CA ASP A 69 -13.03 -2.78 -9.55
C ASP A 69 -12.80 -3.96 -8.61
N ILE A 70 -11.53 -4.38 -8.49
CA ILE A 70 -11.09 -5.49 -7.62
C ILE A 70 -9.89 -5.04 -6.81
N VAL A 71 -9.92 -5.32 -5.51
CA VAL A 71 -8.72 -5.31 -4.65
C VAL A 71 -8.41 -6.76 -4.25
N THR A 72 -7.14 -7.13 -4.30
CA THR A 72 -6.70 -8.48 -3.94
C THR A 72 -5.74 -8.45 -2.77
N ILE A 73 -5.67 -9.57 -2.05
CA ILE A 73 -4.71 -9.82 -0.98
C ILE A 73 -4.09 -11.18 -1.26
N SER A 74 -2.79 -11.20 -1.54
CA SER A 74 -2.03 -12.42 -1.76
C SER A 74 -1.80 -13.21 -0.48
N HIS A 75 -1.50 -12.51 0.62
CA HIS A 75 -1.34 -13.07 1.97
C HIS A 75 -1.44 -11.98 3.05
N TYR A 76 -1.42 -12.36 4.33
CA TYR A 76 -1.86 -11.51 5.44
C TYR A 76 -0.77 -10.72 6.18
N HIS A 77 0.41 -10.53 5.59
CA HIS A 77 1.35 -9.53 6.13
C HIS A 77 0.83 -8.11 5.85
N PHE A 78 1.07 -7.16 6.77
CA PHE A 78 0.50 -5.81 6.69
C PHE A 78 1.13 -4.90 5.62
N ASP A 79 2.19 -5.35 4.95
CA ASP A 79 2.67 -4.77 3.69
C ASP A 79 1.87 -5.22 2.46
N HIS A 80 0.91 -6.16 2.62
CA HIS A 80 0.04 -6.64 1.55
C HIS A 80 -1.45 -6.29 1.73
N HIS A 81 -1.90 -6.00 2.97
CA HIS A 81 -3.24 -5.50 3.24
C HIS A 81 -3.24 -4.42 4.33
N THR A 82 -4.34 -3.68 4.45
CA THR A 82 -4.49 -2.64 5.47
C THR A 82 -5.09 -3.23 6.75
N PRO A 83 -4.35 -3.25 7.89
CA PRO A 83 -4.94 -3.67 9.16
C PRO A 83 -6.06 -2.73 9.61
N SER A 84 -7.06 -3.29 10.31
CA SER A 84 -8.24 -2.56 10.77
C SER A 84 -8.05 -1.81 12.10
N TYR A 85 -6.90 -1.96 12.76
CA TYR A 85 -6.57 -1.19 13.96
C TYR A 85 -5.87 0.12 13.61
N THR A 86 -5.82 1.05 14.56
CA THR A 86 -5.13 2.32 14.37
C THR A 86 -3.65 2.16 14.60
N ASP A 87 -2.85 2.42 13.56
CA ASP A 87 -1.40 2.54 13.66
C ASP A 87 -0.88 3.56 12.66
N TRP A 88 -0.35 4.66 13.17
CA TRP A 88 0.24 5.73 12.38
C TRP A 88 1.75 5.62 12.22
N ALA A 89 2.39 4.69 12.94
CA ALA A 89 3.84 4.54 12.92
C ALA A 89 4.27 3.57 11.82
N SER A 90 3.68 2.37 11.77
CA SER A 90 4.17 1.32 10.86
C SER A 90 3.33 1.20 9.61
N HIS A 91 1.99 1.25 9.72
CA HIS A 91 1.09 0.89 8.60
C HIS A 91 0.28 2.07 8.04
N TRP A 92 0.24 3.20 8.74
CA TRP A 92 -0.63 4.35 8.44
C TRP A 92 -2.10 3.93 8.22
N SER A 93 -2.66 3.27 9.23
CA SER A 93 -3.89 2.49 9.16
C SER A 93 -4.88 2.87 10.25
N SER A 94 -6.15 2.55 9.99
CA SER A 94 -7.27 2.63 10.92
C SER A 94 -8.43 1.80 10.36
N ALA A 95 -9.45 1.50 11.17
CA ALA A 95 -10.65 0.82 10.70
C ALA A 95 -11.31 1.53 9.50
N LYS A 96 -11.26 2.87 9.45
CA LYS A 96 -11.81 3.65 8.34
C LYS A 96 -10.99 3.51 7.06
N ILE A 97 -9.66 3.44 7.17
CA ILE A 97 -8.76 3.26 6.04
C ILE A 97 -8.90 1.84 5.50
N ALA A 98 -8.92 0.83 6.38
CA ALA A 98 -9.10 -0.57 5.99
C ALA A 98 -10.42 -0.82 5.23
N LYS A 99 -11.51 -0.12 5.57
CA LYS A 99 -12.77 -0.23 4.81
C LYS A 99 -12.69 0.31 3.37
N LYS A 100 -11.66 1.09 3.03
CA LYS A 100 -11.47 1.69 1.71
C LYS A 100 -10.51 0.91 0.80
N THR A 101 -9.85 -0.11 1.32
CA THR A 101 -8.80 -0.88 0.64
C THR A 101 -8.97 -2.35 0.95
#